data_AF-A0AAQ4DZ27-F1
#
_entry.id   AF-A0AAQ4DZ27-F1
#
_cell.length_a   1.000
_cell.length_b   1.000
_cell.length_c   1.000
_cell.angle_alpha   90.00
_cell.angle_beta   90.00
_cell.angle_gamma   90.00
#
_symmetry.space_group_name_H-M   'P 1'
#
loop_
_entity.id
_entity.type
_entity.pdbx_description
1 polymer ?
#
loop_
_entity_poly.entity_id
_entity_poly.type
_entity_poly.pdbx_seq_one_letter_code
_entity_poly.pdbx_strand_id
1 'polypeptide(L)'
;MEEIANLLRQAPGLKQKIAGKSIPIEKFVVKKSQKFFDNGQRLTLPVVEIMYMWNSFPMIGRNEKLLLQILGLIENALPEVSREKEMDERYVDDYCLAMLLKGVCMRYMGHPLQSEECFLEVFNYQDQILEDTYLLPFAAAELGFLSMQQQQYTKAKEWLDQARNNYRDYLLESLVHFRIHSALKTLRSGGHLSPRSDPTTPSPTNSPFPSPLNTPTHGVMVNGSFPFLSTSPGITKKVMHAPIPNAGEEGVVGAD
;
A
#
# COMPACT_ATOMS: atom_id res chain seq x y z
N MET A 1 -13.39 -24.45 8.68
CA MET A 1 -14.49 -23.54 8.26
C MET A 1 -15.20 -22.90 9.45
N GLU A 2 -15.66 -23.67 10.44
CA GLU A 2 -16.37 -23.13 11.61
C GLU A 2 -15.55 -22.13 12.43
N GLU A 3 -14.26 -22.40 12.67
CA GLU A 3 -13.36 -21.45 13.34
C GLU A 3 -13.26 -20.11 12.61
N ILE A 4 -13.09 -20.13 11.28
CA ILE A 4 -13.03 -18.92 10.44
C ILE A 4 -14.33 -18.12 10.57
N ALA A 5 -15.48 -18.80 10.48
CA ALA A 5 -16.78 -18.15 10.66
C ALA A 5 -16.92 -17.54 12.07
N ASN A 6 -16.42 -18.21 13.11
CA ASN A 6 -16.45 -17.69 14.48
C ASN A 6 -15.55 -16.46 14.66
N LEU A 7 -14.38 -16.43 14.03
CA LEU A 7 -13.49 -15.27 14.04
C LEU A 7 -14.09 -14.09 13.28
N LEU A 8 -14.60 -14.32 12.06
CA LEU A 8 -15.22 -13.28 11.24
C LEU A 8 -16.45 -12.68 11.92
N ARG A 9 -17.28 -13.50 12.59
CA ARG A 9 -18.44 -13.00 13.36
C ARG A 9 -18.06 -12.00 14.47
N GLN A 10 -16.85 -12.09 15.00
CA GLN A 10 -16.34 -11.18 16.04
C GLN A 10 -15.78 -9.87 15.46
N ALA A 11 -15.42 -9.83 14.17
CA ALA A 11 -14.76 -8.67 13.55
C ALA A 11 -15.49 -7.33 13.77
N PRO A 12 -16.83 -7.23 13.66
CA PRO A 12 -17.54 -5.99 13.93
C PRO A 12 -17.34 -5.44 15.35
N GLY A 13 -17.19 -6.32 16.34
CA GLY A 13 -16.99 -5.98 17.76
C GLY A 13 -15.54 -5.60 18.10
N LEU A 14 -14.58 -6.01 17.28
CA LEU A 14 -13.15 -5.70 17.47
C LEU A 14 -12.72 -4.38 16.83
N LYS A 15 -13.55 -3.80 15.96
CA LYS A 15 -13.27 -2.54 15.28
C LYS A 15 -13.14 -1.38 16.27
N GLN A 16 -12.00 -0.72 16.26
CA GLN A 16 -11.69 0.44 17.07
C GLN A 16 -12.16 1.74 16.40
N LYS A 17 -12.29 2.78 17.23
CA LYS A 17 -12.51 4.15 16.80
C LYS A 17 -11.51 5.07 17.49
N ILE A 18 -10.87 5.93 16.71
CA ILE A 18 -9.96 6.97 17.21
C ILE A 18 -10.61 8.32 16.89
N ALA A 19 -10.84 9.13 17.92
CA ALA A 19 -11.56 10.41 17.80
C ALA A 19 -12.91 10.29 17.05
N GLY A 20 -13.66 9.23 17.34
CA GLY A 20 -14.97 8.96 16.71
C GLY A 20 -14.92 8.39 15.30
N LYS A 21 -13.76 8.30 14.67
CA LYS A 21 -13.58 7.73 13.32
C LYS A 21 -13.06 6.30 13.39
N SER A 22 -13.64 5.40 12.60
CA SER A 22 -13.11 4.04 12.45
C SER A 22 -11.84 4.03 11.62
N ILE A 23 -10.92 3.13 11.97
CA ILE A 23 -9.69 2.91 11.18
C ILE A 23 -10.10 2.33 9.82
N PRO A 24 -9.59 2.87 8.69
CA PRO A 24 -10.05 2.46 7.35
C PRO A 24 -9.90 0.95 7.08
N ILE A 25 -8.79 0.35 7.47
CA ILE A 25 -8.54 -1.08 7.25
C ILE A 25 -9.47 -1.96 8.08
N GLU A 26 -9.78 -1.57 9.32
CA GLU A 26 -10.73 -2.34 10.15
C GLU A 26 -12.15 -2.21 9.61
N LYS A 27 -12.54 -1.03 9.11
CA LYS A 27 -13.82 -0.85 8.41
C LYS A 27 -13.90 -1.76 7.18
N PHE A 28 -12.80 -1.89 6.43
CA PHE A 28 -12.69 -2.79 5.29
C PHE A 28 -12.84 -4.26 5.70
N VAL A 29 -12.11 -4.73 6.71
CA VAL A 29 -12.20 -6.11 7.22
C VAL A 29 -13.60 -6.43 7.73
N VAL A 30 -14.27 -5.50 8.41
CA VAL A 30 -15.68 -5.68 8.84
C VAL A 30 -16.60 -5.84 7.64
N LYS A 31 -16.40 -5.06 6.57
CA LYS A 31 -17.20 -5.19 5.33
C LYS A 31 -16.95 -6.52 4.62
N LYS A 32 -15.70 -6.96 4.54
CA LYS A 32 -15.35 -8.28 3.99
C LYS A 32 -15.88 -9.43 4.83
N SER A 33 -15.87 -9.29 6.16
CA SER A 33 -16.49 -10.25 7.05
C SER A 33 -18.00 -10.36 6.82
N GLN A 34 -18.69 -9.25 6.53
CA GLN A 34 -20.11 -9.28 6.20
C GLN A 34 -20.33 -10.00 4.85
N LYS A 35 -19.58 -9.58 3.81
CA LYS A 35 -19.58 -10.22 2.48
C LYS A 35 -19.34 -11.73 2.56
N PHE A 36 -18.45 -12.19 3.44
CA PHE A 36 -18.22 -13.63 3.67
C PHE A 36 -19.52 -14.37 4.02
N PHE A 37 -20.33 -13.84 4.93
CA PHE A 37 -21.60 -14.49 5.32
C PHE A 37 -22.66 -14.36 4.23
N ASP A 38 -22.73 -13.21 3.55
CA ASP A 38 -23.70 -12.95 2.49
C ASP A 38 -23.43 -13.82 1.23
N ASN A 39 -22.18 -14.24 1.05
CA ASN A 39 -21.72 -15.12 -0.03
C ASN A 39 -21.57 -16.59 0.41
N GLY A 40 -22.34 -17.03 1.41
CA GLY A 40 -22.38 -18.45 1.79
C GLY A 40 -21.10 -18.95 2.44
N GLN A 41 -20.43 -18.11 3.24
CA GLN A 41 -19.16 -18.39 3.92
C GLN A 41 -17.98 -18.55 2.95
N ARG A 42 -17.92 -17.69 1.92
CA ARG A 42 -16.85 -17.65 0.93
C ARG A 42 -16.29 -16.24 0.74
N LEU A 43 -14.96 -16.16 0.58
CA LEU A 43 -14.28 -14.97 0.07
C LEU A 43 -13.20 -15.41 -0.93
N THR A 44 -13.10 -14.68 -2.03
CA THR A 44 -12.08 -14.90 -3.06
C THR A 44 -10.80 -14.16 -2.69
N LEU A 45 -9.67 -14.88 -2.62
CA LEU A 45 -8.33 -14.31 -2.40
C LEU A 45 -8.17 -13.36 -1.18
N PRO A 46 -8.81 -13.61 -0.01
CA PRO A 46 -8.88 -12.62 1.09
C PRO A 46 -7.51 -12.20 1.62
N VAL A 47 -6.54 -13.12 1.66
CA VAL A 47 -5.17 -12.83 2.13
C VAL A 47 -4.44 -11.94 1.13
N VAL A 48 -4.51 -12.26 -0.16
CA VAL A 48 -3.82 -11.50 -1.22
C VAL A 48 -4.42 -10.10 -1.36
N GLU A 49 -5.74 -9.98 -1.23
CA GLU A 49 -6.45 -8.70 -1.18
C GLU A 49 -5.94 -7.82 -0.03
N ILE A 50 -5.85 -8.35 1.18
CA ILE A 50 -5.32 -7.61 2.34
C ILE A 50 -3.84 -7.23 2.14
N MET A 51 -3.01 -8.12 1.59
CA MET A 51 -1.61 -7.82 1.27
C MET A 51 -1.49 -6.66 0.29
N TYR A 52 -2.38 -6.60 -0.71
CA TYR A 52 -2.47 -5.49 -1.64
C TYR A 52 -2.91 -4.19 -0.95
N MET A 53 -3.93 -4.24 -0.09
CA MET A 53 -4.38 -3.08 0.70
C MET A 53 -3.30 -2.55 1.65
N TRP A 54 -2.41 -3.40 2.16
CA TRP A 54 -1.25 -2.93 2.94
C TRP A 54 -0.06 -2.45 2.10
N ASN A 55 -0.22 -2.35 0.77
CA ASN A 55 0.84 -1.95 -0.14
C ASN A 55 2.11 -2.81 0.04
N SER A 56 1.93 -4.13 0.17
CA SER A 56 3.03 -5.09 0.41
C SER A 56 3.80 -5.46 -0.86
N PHE A 57 3.20 -5.25 -2.04
CA PHE A 57 3.76 -5.66 -3.33
C PHE A 57 5.11 -5.03 -3.71
N PRO A 58 5.45 -3.77 -3.35
CA PRO A 58 6.81 -3.24 -3.52
C PRO A 58 7.90 -4.08 -2.83
N MET A 59 7.57 -4.76 -1.73
CA MET A 59 8.47 -5.67 -1.04
C MET A 59 8.42 -7.07 -1.67
N ILE A 60 7.22 -7.60 -1.91
CA ILE A 60 7.00 -8.94 -2.49
C ILE A 60 7.64 -9.04 -3.87
N GLY A 61 7.55 -8.00 -4.70
CA GLY A 61 8.09 -7.97 -6.05
C GLY A 61 9.61 -8.13 -6.12
N ARG A 62 10.33 -8.01 -4.99
CA ARG A 62 11.76 -8.30 -4.90
C ARG A 62 12.07 -9.78 -4.69
N ASN A 63 11.06 -10.59 -4.38
CA ASN A 63 11.16 -12.03 -4.20
C ASN A 63 10.31 -12.73 -5.27
N GLU A 64 10.95 -13.05 -6.39
CA GLU A 64 10.32 -13.67 -7.55
C GLU A 64 9.58 -14.97 -7.20
N LYS A 65 10.17 -15.82 -6.36
CA LYS A 65 9.54 -17.07 -5.91
C LYS A 65 8.21 -16.81 -5.18
N LEU A 66 8.19 -15.85 -4.26
CA LEU A 66 6.96 -15.50 -3.54
C LEU A 66 5.92 -14.89 -4.48
N LEU A 67 6.35 -14.03 -5.40
CA LEU A 67 5.47 -13.41 -6.39
C LEU A 67 4.84 -14.46 -7.32
N LEU A 68 5.60 -15.44 -7.79
CA LEU A 68 5.11 -16.58 -8.58
C LEU A 68 4.12 -17.44 -7.79
N GLN A 69 4.37 -17.68 -6.51
CA GLN A 69 3.42 -18.40 -5.66
C GLN A 69 2.08 -17.66 -5.51
N ILE A 70 2.13 -16.33 -5.31
CA ILE A 70 0.93 -15.50 -5.24
C ILE A 70 0.20 -15.49 -6.58
N LEU A 71 0.91 -15.37 -7.71
CA LEU A 71 0.30 -15.47 -9.03
C LEU A 71 -0.39 -16.82 -9.23
N GLY A 72 0.26 -17.92 -8.84
CA GLY A 72 -0.35 -19.25 -8.90
C GLY A 72 -1.64 -19.37 -8.08
N LEU A 73 -1.72 -18.75 -6.91
CA LEU A 73 -2.98 -18.69 -6.13
C LEU A 73 -4.08 -17.93 -6.88
N ILE A 74 -3.75 -16.82 -7.53
CA ILE A 74 -4.71 -16.01 -8.30
C ILE A 74 -5.18 -16.78 -9.54
N GLU A 75 -4.25 -17.39 -10.30
CA GLU A 75 -4.59 -18.13 -11.51
C GLU A 75 -5.41 -19.39 -11.23
N ASN A 76 -5.22 -20.03 -10.08
CA ASN A 76 -6.08 -21.13 -9.65
C ASN A 76 -7.48 -20.67 -9.22
N ALA A 77 -7.62 -19.43 -8.73
CA ALA A 77 -8.92 -18.89 -8.31
C ALA A 77 -9.79 -18.43 -9.49
N LEU A 78 -9.18 -17.94 -10.59
CA LEU A 78 -9.90 -17.42 -11.75
C LEU A 78 -10.90 -18.40 -12.38
N PRO A 79 -10.55 -19.69 -12.63
CA PRO A 79 -11.50 -20.67 -13.14
C PRO A 79 -12.68 -20.90 -12.19
N GLU A 80 -12.42 -20.96 -10.87
CA GLU A 80 -13.48 -21.19 -9.88
C GLU A 80 -14.46 -20.02 -9.81
N VAL A 81 -13.97 -18.78 -9.86
CA VAL A 81 -14.84 -17.59 -9.95
C VAL A 81 -15.62 -17.57 -11.27
N SER A 82 -14.97 -17.94 -12.38
CA SER A 82 -15.61 -17.92 -13.70
C SER A 82 -16.77 -18.93 -13.81
N ARG A 83 -16.73 -20.03 -13.06
CA ARG A 83 -17.82 -21.02 -13.00
C ARG A 83 -19.08 -20.48 -12.35
N GLU A 84 -18.98 -19.45 -11.52
CA GLU A 84 -20.12 -18.83 -10.83
C GLU A 84 -20.87 -17.83 -11.71
N LYS A 85 -20.33 -17.48 -12.88
CA LYS A 85 -20.88 -16.50 -13.81
C LYS A 85 -22.35 -16.70 -14.15
N GLU A 86 -22.80 -17.94 -14.29
CA GLU A 86 -24.19 -18.26 -14.64
C GLU A 86 -25.11 -18.37 -13.42
N MET A 87 -24.55 -18.38 -12.21
CA MET A 87 -25.28 -18.65 -10.97
C MET A 87 -25.48 -17.43 -10.09
N ASP A 88 -24.50 -16.51 -10.06
CA ASP A 88 -24.49 -15.40 -9.12
C ASP A 88 -23.81 -14.18 -9.74
N GLU A 89 -24.55 -13.09 -9.93
CA GLU A 89 -24.02 -11.82 -10.46
C GLU A 89 -22.88 -11.24 -9.62
N ARG A 90 -22.80 -11.59 -8.32
CA ARG A 90 -21.72 -11.18 -7.42
C ARG A 90 -20.35 -11.74 -7.80
N TYR A 91 -20.29 -12.70 -8.73
CA TYR A 91 -19.02 -13.21 -9.28
C TYR A 91 -18.18 -12.10 -9.91
N VAL A 92 -18.81 -11.03 -10.42
CA VAL A 92 -18.12 -9.92 -11.10
C VAL A 92 -17.12 -9.24 -10.17
N ASP A 93 -17.51 -8.98 -8.93
CA ASP A 93 -16.64 -8.36 -7.92
C ASP A 93 -15.40 -9.23 -7.65
N ASP A 94 -15.61 -10.54 -7.50
CA ASP A 94 -14.54 -11.51 -7.23
C ASP A 94 -13.63 -11.70 -8.45
N TYR A 95 -14.17 -11.66 -9.67
CA TYR A 95 -13.42 -11.74 -10.92
C TYR A 95 -12.57 -10.49 -11.11
N CYS A 96 -13.17 -9.31 -10.92
CA CYS A 96 -12.47 -8.03 -11.01
C CYS A 96 -11.35 -7.91 -9.97
N LEU A 97 -11.57 -8.42 -8.75
CA LEU A 97 -10.52 -8.53 -7.73
C LEU A 97 -9.37 -9.42 -8.20
N ALA A 98 -9.66 -10.60 -8.74
CA ALA A 98 -8.65 -11.51 -9.25
C ALA A 98 -7.85 -10.90 -10.42
N MET A 99 -8.53 -10.21 -11.35
CA MET A 99 -7.90 -9.50 -12.46
C MET A 99 -7.01 -8.35 -11.98
N LEU A 100 -7.49 -7.54 -11.03
CA LEU A 100 -6.68 -6.48 -10.41
C LEU A 100 -5.40 -7.05 -9.78
N LEU A 101 -5.52 -8.09 -8.95
CA LEU A 101 -4.38 -8.71 -8.28
C LEU A 101 -3.41 -9.37 -9.28
N LYS A 102 -3.93 -10.01 -10.33
CA LYS A 102 -3.13 -10.57 -11.43
C LYS A 102 -2.33 -9.47 -12.12
N GLY A 103 -2.98 -8.35 -12.45
CA GLY A 103 -2.34 -7.19 -13.08
C GLY A 103 -1.21 -6.61 -12.23
N VAL A 104 -1.39 -6.56 -10.91
CA VAL A 104 -0.34 -6.16 -9.97
C VAL A 104 0.84 -7.13 -10.02
N CYS A 105 0.60 -8.46 -9.98
CA CYS A 105 1.67 -9.45 -10.13
C CYS A 105 2.44 -9.27 -11.44
N MET A 106 1.73 -9.16 -12.57
CA MET A 106 2.35 -8.98 -13.90
C MET A 106 3.21 -7.72 -13.96
N ARG A 107 2.77 -6.62 -13.34
CA ARG A 107 3.55 -5.38 -13.25
C ARG A 107 4.90 -5.59 -12.56
N TYR A 108 4.90 -6.27 -11.41
CA TYR A 108 6.12 -6.54 -10.65
C TYR A 108 7.00 -7.61 -11.29
N MET A 109 6.44 -8.48 -12.13
CA MET A 109 7.20 -9.43 -12.96
C MET A 109 7.82 -8.78 -14.21
N GLY A 110 7.47 -7.53 -14.53
CA GLY A 110 7.99 -6.85 -15.72
C GLY A 110 7.22 -7.18 -17.01
N HIS A 111 5.95 -7.56 -16.90
CA HIS A 111 5.04 -7.80 -18.03
C HIS A 111 4.00 -6.67 -18.16
N PRO A 112 4.39 -5.49 -18.68
CA PRO A 112 3.52 -4.31 -18.66
C PRO A 112 2.26 -4.44 -19.51
N LEU A 113 2.33 -5.11 -20.67
CA LEU A 113 1.16 -5.30 -21.54
C LEU A 113 0.11 -6.18 -20.86
N GLN A 114 0.51 -7.32 -20.31
CA GLN A 114 -0.40 -8.22 -19.58
C GLN A 114 -0.97 -7.54 -18.32
N SER A 115 -0.17 -6.71 -17.67
CA SER A 115 -0.62 -5.90 -16.53
C SER A 115 -1.72 -4.91 -16.94
N GLU A 116 -1.51 -4.17 -18.04
CA GLU A 116 -2.49 -3.24 -18.59
C GLU A 116 -3.79 -3.95 -19.00
N GLU A 117 -3.71 -5.06 -19.71
CA GLU A 117 -4.86 -5.89 -20.09
C GLU A 117 -5.69 -6.29 -18.85
N CYS A 118 -5.01 -6.73 -17.79
CA CYS A 118 -5.70 -7.12 -16.56
C CYS A 118 -6.45 -5.95 -15.90
N PHE A 119 -5.87 -4.74 -15.89
CA PHE A 119 -6.53 -3.57 -15.31
C PHE A 119 -7.66 -3.06 -16.19
N LEU A 120 -7.49 -3.07 -17.51
CA LEU A 120 -8.53 -2.68 -18.46
C LEU A 120 -9.73 -3.63 -18.41
N GLU A 121 -9.50 -4.91 -18.16
CA GLU A 121 -10.56 -5.89 -17.96
C GLU A 121 -11.50 -5.50 -16.81
N VAL A 122 -10.98 -4.93 -15.71
CA VAL A 122 -11.82 -4.45 -14.60
C VAL A 122 -12.80 -3.36 -15.07
N PHE A 123 -12.40 -2.50 -16.00
CA PHE A 123 -13.29 -1.45 -16.54
C PHE A 123 -14.37 -2.00 -17.47
N ASN A 124 -14.12 -3.13 -18.14
CA ASN A 124 -15.15 -3.81 -18.96
C ASN A 124 -16.37 -4.24 -18.12
N TYR A 125 -16.18 -4.39 -16.82
CA TYR A 125 -17.22 -4.79 -15.87
C TYR A 125 -17.69 -3.65 -14.94
N GLN A 126 -17.32 -2.40 -15.22
CA GLN A 126 -17.58 -1.27 -14.31
C GLN A 126 -19.06 -1.11 -13.88
N ASP A 127 -19.99 -1.35 -14.80
CA ASP A 127 -21.43 -1.19 -14.56
C ASP A 127 -22.05 -2.40 -13.85
N GLN A 128 -21.29 -3.49 -13.70
CA GLN A 128 -21.71 -4.75 -13.11
C GLN A 128 -21.11 -4.99 -11.71
N ILE A 129 -20.19 -4.13 -11.24
CA ILE A 129 -19.62 -4.22 -9.90
C ILE A 129 -20.68 -3.79 -8.87
N LEU A 130 -20.94 -4.64 -7.88
CA LEU A 130 -22.04 -4.46 -6.93
C LEU A 130 -21.58 -3.88 -5.58
N GLU A 131 -20.58 -4.50 -4.94
CA GLU A 131 -20.19 -4.18 -3.57
C GLU A 131 -18.78 -3.55 -3.49
N ASP A 132 -17.82 -4.14 -4.21
CA ASP A 132 -16.40 -3.80 -4.17
C ASP A 132 -16.06 -2.63 -5.11
N THR A 133 -16.79 -1.53 -4.98
CA THR A 133 -16.63 -0.31 -5.81
C THR A 133 -15.25 0.33 -5.74
N TYR A 134 -14.44 -0.04 -4.75
CA TYR A 134 -13.04 0.39 -4.64
C TYR A 134 -12.16 -0.17 -5.78
N LEU A 135 -12.57 -1.25 -6.46
CA LEU A 135 -11.78 -1.90 -7.51
C LEU A 135 -11.45 -0.94 -8.67
N LEU A 136 -12.41 -0.12 -9.10
CA LEU A 136 -12.24 0.83 -10.21
C LEU A 136 -11.18 1.92 -9.93
N PRO A 137 -11.26 2.71 -8.83
CA PRO A 137 -10.22 3.69 -8.54
C PRO A 137 -8.85 3.05 -8.28
N PHE A 138 -8.81 1.83 -7.73
CA PHE A 138 -7.55 1.11 -7.54
C PHE A 138 -6.95 0.63 -8.87
N ALA A 139 -7.76 0.11 -9.80
CA ALA A 139 -7.31 -0.26 -11.15
C ALA A 139 -6.80 0.98 -11.93
N ALA A 140 -7.52 2.11 -11.86
CA ALA A 140 -7.09 3.37 -12.44
C ALA A 140 -5.74 3.83 -11.84
N ALA A 141 -5.58 3.73 -10.52
CA ALA A 141 -4.32 4.09 -9.87
C ALA A 141 -3.16 3.19 -10.33
N GLU A 142 -3.38 1.88 -10.47
CA GLU A 142 -2.37 0.94 -10.95
C GLU A 142 -1.99 1.17 -12.42
N LEU A 143 -2.94 1.51 -13.30
CA LEU A 143 -2.64 1.98 -14.66
C LEU A 143 -1.76 3.24 -14.66
N GLY A 144 -2.02 4.15 -13.74
CA GLY A 144 -1.18 5.32 -13.50
C GLY A 144 0.25 4.94 -13.09
N PHE A 145 0.41 4.06 -12.11
CA PHE A 145 1.72 3.59 -11.66
C PHE A 145 2.47 2.78 -12.72
N LEU A 146 1.75 1.98 -13.51
CA LEU A 146 2.29 1.24 -14.65
C LEU A 146 2.80 2.20 -15.74
N SER A 147 2.04 3.26 -16.03
CA SER A 147 2.44 4.30 -16.98
C SER A 147 3.68 5.07 -16.51
N MET A 148 3.82 5.31 -15.19
CA MET A 148 5.05 5.89 -14.63
C MET A 148 6.26 4.98 -14.84
N GLN A 149 6.10 3.67 -14.63
CA GLN A 149 7.17 2.68 -14.85
C GLN A 149 7.63 2.64 -16.31
N GLN A 150 6.73 2.90 -17.25
CA GLN A 150 7.00 3.00 -18.68
C GLN A 150 7.43 4.41 -19.14
N GLN A 151 7.64 5.35 -18.21
CA GLN A 151 7.99 6.76 -18.47
C GLN A 151 6.96 7.52 -19.32
N GLN A 152 5.72 7.04 -19.39
CA GLN A 152 4.60 7.70 -20.07
C GLN A 152 3.91 8.68 -19.10
N TYR A 153 4.60 9.76 -18.75
CA TYR A 153 4.21 10.64 -17.63
C TYR A 153 2.87 11.37 -17.84
N THR A 154 2.52 11.73 -19.08
CA THR A 154 1.22 12.36 -19.40
C THR A 154 0.08 11.39 -19.12
N LYS A 155 0.16 10.17 -19.68
CA LYS A 155 -0.81 9.09 -19.45
C LYS A 155 -0.89 8.70 -17.97
N ALA A 156 0.26 8.67 -17.28
CA ALA A 156 0.30 8.42 -15.84
C ALA A 156 -0.50 9.44 -15.06
N LYS A 157 -0.33 10.74 -15.37
CA LYS A 157 -1.05 11.82 -14.69
C LYS A 157 -2.56 11.73 -14.94
N GLU A 158 -2.97 11.45 -16.17
CA GLU A 158 -4.39 11.30 -16.54
C GLU A 158 -5.06 10.19 -15.71
N TRP A 159 -4.47 9.00 -15.68
CA TRP A 159 -4.99 7.89 -14.87
C TRP A 159 -5.01 8.19 -13.37
N LEU A 160 -3.95 8.82 -12.84
CA LEU A 160 -3.86 9.19 -11.43
C LEU A 160 -4.89 10.28 -11.03
N ASP A 161 -5.14 11.24 -11.92
CA ASP A 161 -6.18 12.27 -11.70
C ASP A 161 -7.58 11.67 -11.84
N GLN A 162 -7.81 10.76 -12.80
CA GLN A 162 -9.06 10.00 -12.93
C GLN A 162 -9.36 9.18 -11.66
N ALA A 163 -8.39 8.40 -11.17
CA ALA A 163 -8.51 7.57 -9.97
C ALA A 163 -8.91 8.40 -8.73
N ARG A 164 -8.40 9.64 -8.64
CA ARG A 164 -8.67 10.52 -7.50
C ARG A 164 -9.98 11.30 -7.61
N ASN A 165 -10.38 11.70 -8.82
CA ASN A 165 -11.43 12.69 -9.00
C ASN A 165 -12.79 12.07 -9.41
N ASN A 166 -12.78 10.91 -10.07
CA ASN A 166 -13.99 10.34 -10.69
C ASN A 166 -14.73 9.34 -9.78
N TYR A 167 -14.16 8.98 -8.63
CA TYR A 167 -14.71 8.01 -7.69
C TYR A 167 -14.75 8.60 -6.28
N ARG A 168 -15.79 8.29 -5.49
CA ARG A 168 -15.98 8.78 -4.12
C ARG A 168 -16.66 7.74 -3.23
N ASP A 169 -16.51 7.92 -1.92
CA ASP A 169 -17.26 7.20 -0.88
C ASP A 169 -17.06 5.66 -0.87
N TYR A 170 -15.93 5.21 -1.44
CA TYR A 170 -15.55 3.80 -1.47
C TYR A 170 -14.61 3.43 -0.30
N LEU A 171 -14.47 2.13 -0.02
CA LEU A 171 -13.58 1.67 1.03
C LEU A 171 -12.12 1.97 0.69
N LEU A 172 -11.35 2.41 1.70
CA LEU A 172 -9.91 2.68 1.56
C LEU A 172 -9.56 3.83 0.59
N GLU A 173 -10.49 4.75 0.31
CA GLU A 173 -10.25 5.95 -0.51
C GLU A 173 -9.01 6.75 -0.06
N SER A 174 -8.89 7.05 1.24
CA SER A 174 -7.73 7.79 1.77
C SER A 174 -6.40 7.07 1.53
N LEU A 175 -6.40 5.73 1.51
CA LEU A 175 -5.20 4.93 1.31
C LEU A 175 -4.70 5.04 -0.14
N VAL A 176 -5.57 4.85 -1.13
CA VAL A 176 -5.17 4.98 -2.53
C VAL A 176 -4.84 6.43 -2.89
N HIS A 177 -5.57 7.40 -2.33
CA HIS A 177 -5.27 8.82 -2.50
C HIS A 177 -3.89 9.20 -1.96
N PHE A 178 -3.44 8.61 -0.85
CA PHE A 178 -2.09 8.83 -0.33
C PHE A 178 -1.01 8.30 -1.30
N ARG A 179 -1.22 7.11 -1.89
CA ARG A 179 -0.34 6.54 -2.92
C ARG A 179 -0.28 7.43 -4.16
N ILE A 180 -1.45 7.86 -4.64
CA ILE A 180 -1.58 8.78 -5.79
C ILE A 180 -0.88 10.12 -5.51
N HIS A 181 -1.09 10.71 -4.34
CA HIS A 181 -0.44 11.97 -3.97
C HIS A 181 1.08 11.85 -3.99
N SER A 182 1.61 10.78 -3.40
CA SER A 182 3.04 10.50 -3.38
C SER A 182 3.60 10.36 -4.80
N ALA A 183 2.92 9.62 -5.67
CA ALA A 183 3.29 9.46 -7.08
C ALA A 183 3.29 10.79 -7.85
N LEU A 184 2.22 11.59 -7.74
CA LEU A 184 2.12 12.90 -8.37
C LEU A 184 3.18 13.88 -7.86
N LYS A 185 3.54 13.82 -6.58
CA LYS A 185 4.63 14.61 -6.00
C LYS A 185 5.98 14.23 -6.63
N THR A 186 6.24 12.94 -6.81
CA THR A 186 7.45 12.45 -7.51
C THR A 186 7.50 12.96 -8.94
N LEU A 187 6.41 12.89 -9.70
CA LEU A 187 6.34 13.38 -11.07
C LEU A 187 6.62 14.88 -11.19
N ARG A 188 6.10 15.70 -10.26
CA ARG A 188 6.39 17.14 -10.20
C ARG A 188 7.86 17.42 -9.87
N SER A 189 8.40 16.70 -8.88
CA SER A 189 9.78 16.88 -8.45
C SER A 189 10.78 16.50 -9.54
N GLY A 190 10.41 15.53 -10.40
CA GLY A 190 11.17 15.16 -11.60
C GLY A 190 11.00 16.09 -12.79
N GLY A 191 10.23 17.18 -12.68
CA GLY A 191 9.99 18.12 -13.79
C GLY A 191 9.07 17.58 -14.90
N HIS A 192 8.43 16.43 -14.71
CA HIS A 192 7.55 15.81 -15.70
C HIS A 192 6.12 16.38 -15.69
N LEU A 193 5.80 17.24 -14.73
CA LEU A 193 4.51 17.91 -14.60
C LEU A 193 4.69 19.39 -14.32
N SER A 194 3.88 20.23 -14.96
CA SER A 194 3.78 21.64 -14.63
C SER A 194 3.33 21.84 -13.16
N PRO A 195 3.80 22.90 -12.48
CA PRO A 195 3.31 23.26 -11.15
C PRO A 195 1.78 23.38 -11.13
N ARG A 196 1.12 22.90 -10.06
CA ARG A 196 -0.32 23.14 -9.88
C ARG A 196 -0.55 24.59 -9.44
N SER A 197 -1.69 25.14 -9.84
CA SER A 197 -2.26 26.40 -9.35
C SER A 197 -3.21 26.24 -8.15
N ASP A 198 -3.35 25.05 -7.55
CA ASP A 198 -4.31 24.78 -6.47
C ASP A 198 -3.73 25.06 -5.07
N PRO A 199 -4.57 25.47 -4.10
CA PRO A 199 -4.14 26.00 -2.82
C PRO A 199 -3.39 24.92 -2.03
N THR A 200 -2.17 25.27 -1.66
CA THR A 200 -1.28 24.52 -0.80
C THR A 200 -2.01 24.05 0.44
N THR A 201 -1.89 22.76 0.76
CA THR A 201 -1.87 22.34 2.16
C THR A 201 -0.92 23.29 2.90
N PRO A 202 -1.34 23.99 3.96
CA PRO A 202 -0.47 24.91 4.65
C PRO A 202 0.74 24.09 5.14
N SER A 203 1.92 24.51 4.68
CA SER A 203 3.16 24.02 5.28
C SER A 203 3.11 24.37 6.77
N PRO A 204 3.61 23.51 7.67
CA PRO A 204 3.67 23.81 9.10
C PRO A 204 4.49 25.08 9.41
N THR A 205 5.19 25.61 8.41
CA THR A 205 5.94 26.87 8.47
C THR A 205 5.07 28.13 8.45
N ASN A 206 3.80 28.06 8.05
CA ASN A 206 2.88 29.21 8.02
C ASN A 206 1.73 29.05 9.02
N SER A 207 2.03 28.66 10.27
CA SER A 207 1.08 28.86 11.35
C SER A 207 0.99 30.36 11.68
N PRO A 208 -0.21 30.96 11.72
CA PRO A 208 -0.38 32.33 12.25
C PRO A 208 -0.13 32.40 13.76
N PHE A 209 0.08 31.25 14.39
CA PHE A 209 0.47 31.14 15.78
C PHE A 209 2.00 31.16 15.90
N PRO A 210 2.57 32.08 16.69
CA PRO A 210 4.00 32.02 17.01
C PRO A 210 4.29 30.68 17.69
N SER A 211 5.42 30.05 17.33
CA SER A 211 5.93 28.89 18.06
C SER A 211 6.07 29.29 19.54
N PRO A 212 5.66 28.42 20.50
CA PRO A 212 5.77 28.75 21.91
C PRO A 212 7.22 29.09 22.24
N LEU A 213 7.42 30.33 22.70
CA LEU A 213 8.70 30.88 23.09
C LEU A 213 9.18 30.13 24.34
N ASN A 214 10.41 29.61 24.28
CA ASN A 214 11.15 28.98 25.37
C ASN A 214 10.58 27.66 25.90
N THR A 215 11.19 26.55 25.51
CA THR A 215 11.35 25.41 26.41
C THR A 215 12.19 25.87 27.60
N PRO A 216 11.67 25.84 28.84
CA PRO A 216 12.49 26.12 30.00
C PRO A 216 13.50 24.97 30.14
N THR A 217 14.79 25.26 30.01
CA THR A 217 15.83 24.39 30.57
C THR A 217 15.75 24.50 32.08
N HIS A 218 14.83 23.74 32.67
CA HIS A 218 14.79 23.53 34.10
C HIS A 218 15.10 22.07 34.39
N GLY A 219 16.26 21.84 35.00
CA GLY A 219 16.56 20.61 35.73
C GLY A 219 15.52 20.43 36.82
N VAL A 220 14.51 19.61 36.54
CA VAL A 220 13.58 19.09 37.53
C VAL A 220 13.75 17.59 37.50
N MET A 221 14.29 17.03 38.59
CA MET A 221 14.22 15.60 38.84
C MET A 221 12.74 15.21 38.94
N VAL A 222 12.23 14.55 37.92
CA VAL A 222 10.91 13.91 37.98
C VAL A 222 11.08 12.63 38.78
N ASN A 223 10.81 12.69 40.08
CA ASN A 223 10.54 11.51 40.88
C ASN A 223 9.14 11.00 40.52
N GLY A 224 9.08 10.10 39.55
CA GLY A 224 7.87 9.40 39.13
C GLY A 224 8.20 8.33 38.10
N SER A 225 8.07 7.06 38.48
CA SER A 225 8.29 5.92 37.58
C SER A 225 7.15 5.84 36.56
N PHE A 226 7.43 6.15 35.29
CA PHE A 226 6.53 5.83 34.18
C PHE A 226 6.96 4.49 33.55
N PRO A 227 6.18 3.40 33.65
CA PRO A 227 6.66 2.05 33.33
C PRO A 227 6.77 1.69 31.83
N PHE A 228 6.60 2.63 30.89
CA PHE A 228 6.40 2.25 29.49
C PHE A 228 7.15 3.08 28.42
N LEU A 229 8.22 3.78 28.76
CA LEU A 229 8.99 4.57 27.78
C LEU A 229 10.48 4.21 27.67
N SER A 230 10.90 3.01 28.09
CA SER A 230 12.28 2.55 27.84
C SER A 230 12.35 1.54 26.71
N THR A 231 12.29 2.01 25.46
CA THR A 231 13.09 1.50 24.33
C THR A 231 12.73 2.28 23.07
N SER A 232 13.47 3.36 22.81
CA SER A 232 13.65 3.86 21.44
C SER A 232 15.00 3.36 20.94
N PRO A 233 15.06 2.50 19.89
CA PRO A 233 16.34 2.09 19.32
C PRO A 233 16.79 3.15 18.30
N GLY A 234 17.83 3.90 18.64
CA GLY A 234 18.52 4.77 17.71
C GLY A 234 19.85 5.26 18.28
N ILE A 235 20.89 5.17 17.46
CA ILE A 235 22.28 5.65 17.64
C ILE A 235 23.26 4.59 18.15
N THR A 236 23.85 3.85 17.21
CA THR A 236 25.09 3.11 17.39
C THR A 236 26.26 4.09 17.58
N LYS A 237 27.02 3.89 18.66
CA LYS A 237 28.20 4.67 19.03
C LYS A 237 29.36 4.44 18.05
N LYS A 238 30.09 5.52 17.77
CA LYS A 238 31.43 5.54 17.15
C LYS A 238 32.36 4.55 17.87
N VAL A 239 32.97 3.64 17.12
CA VAL A 239 34.04 2.76 17.62
C VAL A 239 35.35 3.57 17.62
N MET A 240 35.98 3.69 18.78
CA MET A 240 37.33 4.23 18.97
C MET A 240 38.35 3.11 18.74
N HIS A 241 39.34 3.34 17.87
CA HIS A 241 40.54 2.50 17.79
C HIS A 241 41.60 2.95 18.80
N ALA A 242 42.31 2.00 19.40
CA ALA A 242 43.44 2.21 20.31
C ALA A 242 44.79 2.30 19.55
N PRO A 243 45.85 2.89 20.16
CA PRO A 243 47.09 3.25 19.45
C PRO A 243 48.09 2.10 19.29
N ILE A 244 48.94 2.27 18.28
CA ILE A 244 50.05 1.42 17.79
C ILE A 244 51.25 1.42 18.76
N PRO A 245 52.07 0.36 18.80
CA PRO A 245 53.51 0.51 18.99
C PRO A 245 54.31 0.09 17.74
N ASN A 246 55.38 0.85 17.52
CA ASN A 246 56.23 0.95 16.34
C ASN A 246 57.53 0.14 16.55
N ALA A 247 58.04 -0.50 15.50
CA ALA A 247 59.45 -0.90 15.25
C ALA A 247 59.42 -1.83 14.03
N GLY A 248 60.13 -1.66 12.92
CA GLY A 248 61.28 -0.85 12.53
C GLY A 248 61.96 -1.65 11.41
N GLU A 249 62.48 -0.98 10.37
CA GLU A 249 63.75 -1.29 9.66
C GLU A 249 63.99 -2.76 9.20
N GLU A 250 64.29 -3.14 7.96
CA GLU A 250 64.96 -2.59 6.77
C GLU A 250 64.59 -3.54 5.60
N GLY A 251 64.66 -3.13 4.33
CA GLY A 251 65.80 -3.56 3.52
C GLY A 251 65.36 -4.22 2.21
N VAL A 252 66.23 -4.12 1.21
CA VAL A 252 66.00 -4.15 -0.24
C VAL A 252 66.26 -5.54 -0.87
N VAL A 253 66.02 -5.66 -2.19
CA VAL A 253 66.49 -6.68 -3.18
C VAL A 253 65.46 -7.80 -3.41
N GLY A 254 65.01 -8.19 -4.61
CA GLY A 254 65.50 -8.08 -6.00
C GLY A 254 65.55 -9.50 -6.60
N ALA A 255 64.91 -9.70 -7.77
CA ALA A 255 65.01 -10.80 -8.75
C ALA A 255 64.87 -12.28 -8.27
N ASP A 256 63.86 -12.99 -8.81
CA ASP A 256 63.99 -13.94 -9.93
C ASP A 256 62.59 -14.33 -10.46
#